data_AF-A0A6G1EJ07-F1
#
_entry.id   AF-A0A6G1EJ07-F1
#
_cell.length_a   1.000
_cell.length_b   1.000
_cell.length_c   1.000
_cell.angle_alpha   90.00
_cell.angle_beta   90.00
_cell.angle_gamma   90.00
#
_symmetry.space_group_name_H-M   'P 1'
#
loop_
_entity.id
_entity.type
_entity.pdbx_description
1 polymer ?
#
loop_
_entity_poly.entity_id
_entity_poly.type
_entity_poly.pdbx_seq_one_letter_code
_entity_poly.pdbx_strand_id
1 'polypeptide(L)'
;WVLHFRNTNCIGAIDGTHSPIIINGEKAAPYRNRKGTLSQNVMVACDFDLNFTFISCGWEGSATDVRVLRSAWNKVVKEFHEKHPYVTMNKQQIQD
;
A
#
# COMPACT_ATOMS: atom_id res chain seq x y z
N TRP A 1 -0.27 -6.45 4.78
CA TRP A 1 0.69 -7.39 4.18
C TRP A 1 2.07 -7.19 4.82
N VAL A 2 2.94 -8.20 4.86
CA VAL A 2 4.33 -8.02 5.34
C VAL A 2 5.25 -8.00 4.14
N LEU A 3 6.15 -7.01 4.03
CA LEU A 3 7.17 -6.99 2.98
C LEU A 3 8.29 -7.97 3.37
N HIS A 4 8.23 -9.19 2.86
CA HIS A 4 9.26 -10.20 3.09
C HIS A 4 10.30 -10.21 1.96
N PHE A 5 11.60 -10.13 2.28
CA PHE A 5 12.70 -10.33 1.34
C PHE A 5 13.52 -11.55 1.75
N ARG A 6 14.01 -12.33 0.77
CA ARG A 6 14.65 -13.65 0.98
C ARG A 6 15.79 -13.57 2.01
N ASN A 7 15.90 -14.66 2.80
CA ASN A 7 16.79 -14.90 3.94
C ASN A 7 16.32 -14.25 5.25
N THR A 8 15.17 -14.71 5.75
CA THR A 8 14.69 -14.62 7.16
C THR A 8 14.59 -13.25 7.81
N ASN A 9 14.92 -12.16 7.12
CA ASN A 9 14.90 -10.82 7.67
C ASN A 9 13.83 -9.98 6.94
N CYS A 10 12.72 -9.74 7.63
CA CYS A 10 11.80 -8.66 7.29
C CYS A 10 12.57 -7.32 7.35
N ILE A 11 12.12 -6.30 6.62
CA ILE A 11 12.68 -4.93 6.68
C ILE A 11 11.60 -3.88 6.96
N GLY A 12 10.34 -4.29 6.93
CA GLY A 12 9.19 -3.40 6.99
C GLY A 12 7.87 -4.09 6.68
N ALA A 13 6.78 -3.34 6.74
CA ALA A 13 5.44 -3.82 6.40
C ALA A 13 4.84 -2.98 5.28
N ILE A 14 3.86 -3.53 4.56
CA ILE A 14 3.05 -2.78 3.61
C ILE A 14 1.60 -3.20 3.73
N ASP A 15 0.66 -2.27 3.85
CA ASP A 15 -0.75 -2.67 3.92
C ASP A 15 -1.70 -1.66 3.32
N GLY A 16 -2.84 -2.18 2.85
CA GLY A 16 -3.97 -1.37 2.44
C GLY A 16 -4.79 -0.96 3.67
N THR A 17 -5.14 0.32 3.77
CA THR A 17 -6.01 0.85 4.82
C THR A 17 -7.05 1.79 4.24
N HIS A 18 -8.26 1.77 4.80
CA HIS A 18 -9.35 2.63 4.36
C HIS A 18 -9.39 3.91 5.18
N SER A 19 -9.09 5.04 4.54
CA SER A 19 -9.25 6.37 5.14
C SER A 19 -10.66 6.92 4.83
N PRO A 20 -11.47 7.29 5.83
CA PRO A 20 -12.81 7.85 5.59
C PRO A 20 -12.76 9.13 4.76
N ILE A 21 -13.75 9.32 3.88
CA ILE A 21 -13.88 10.54 3.08
C ILE A 21 -15.32 11.06 3.04
N ILE A 22 -15.45 12.35 2.72
CA ILE A 22 -16.71 13.02 2.40
C ILE A 22 -16.63 13.51 0.97
N ILE A 23 -17.54 13.04 0.11
CA ILE A 23 -17.64 13.45 -1.30
C ILE A 23 -19.10 13.53 -1.72
N ASN A 24 -19.37 14.27 -2.80
CA ASN A 24 -20.72 14.41 -3.36
C ASN A 24 -21.31 13.04 -3.76
N GLY A 25 -22.62 12.88 -3.55
CA GLY A 25 -23.34 11.62 -3.80
C GLY A 25 -23.17 11.07 -5.21
N GLU A 26 -23.12 11.94 -6.22
CA GLU A 26 -22.92 11.56 -7.63
C GLU A 26 -21.56 10.88 -7.88
N LYS A 27 -20.53 11.27 -7.10
CA LYS A 27 -19.18 10.70 -7.20
C LYS A 27 -18.94 9.60 -6.15
N ALA A 28 -19.93 9.28 -5.31
CA ALA A 28 -19.76 8.42 -4.14
C ALA A 28 -19.59 6.94 -4.50
N ALA A 29 -20.16 6.49 -5.62
CA ALA A 29 -20.24 5.06 -5.95
C ALA A 29 -18.88 4.35 -5.99
N PRO A 30 -17.82 4.87 -6.66
CA PRO A 30 -16.51 4.23 -6.65
C PRO A 30 -15.85 4.18 -5.27
N TYR A 31 -16.12 5.16 -4.40
CA TYR A 31 -15.45 5.28 -3.10
C TYR A 31 -16.13 4.48 -1.98
N ARG A 32 -17.18 3.74 -2.30
CA ARG A 32 -17.84 2.87 -1.33
C ARG A 32 -17.04 1.58 -1.17
N ASN A 33 -16.59 1.31 0.06
CA ASN A 33 -15.88 0.07 0.38
C ASN A 33 -16.85 -1.10 0.61
N ARG A 34 -16.30 -2.29 0.85
CA ARG A 34 -17.06 -3.52 1.11
C ARG A 34 -18.01 -3.42 2.32
N LYS A 35 -17.72 -2.54 3.28
CA LYS A 35 -18.57 -2.29 4.46
C LYS A 35 -19.68 -1.25 4.18
N GLY A 36 -19.79 -0.77 2.94
CA GLY A 36 -20.78 0.22 2.55
C GLY A 36 -20.43 1.65 2.96
N THR A 37 -19.28 1.90 3.59
CA THR A 37 -18.84 3.25 3.99
C THR A 37 -18.00 3.91 2.90
N LEU A 38 -18.00 5.25 2.85
CA LEU A 38 -17.15 6.00 1.91
C LEU A 38 -15.72 6.11 2.45
N SER A 39 -14.75 5.72 1.63
CA SER A 39 -13.34 5.78 1.97
C SER A 39 -12.46 5.88 0.73
N GLN A 40 -11.21 6.28 0.91
CA GLN A 40 -10.13 5.98 -0.04
C GLN A 40 -9.36 4.77 0.46
N ASN A 41 -8.97 3.89 -0.45
CA ASN A 41 -7.98 2.88 -0.14
C ASN A 41 -6.58 3.54 -0.20
N VAL A 42 -5.81 3.41 0.86
CA VAL A 42 -4.47 3.98 0.98
C VAL A 42 -3.50 2.82 1.22
N MET A 43 -2.50 2.69 0.36
CA MET A 43 -1.43 1.70 0.56
C MET A 43 -0.27 2.37 1.27
N VAL A 44 0.14 1.82 2.40
CA VAL A 44 1.17 2.40 3.25
C VAL A 44 2.26 1.38 3.50
N ALA A 45 3.52 1.79 3.36
CA ALA A 45 4.66 1.00 3.79
C ALA A 45 5.41 1.69 4.94
N CYS A 46 5.97 0.90 5.86
CA CYS A 46 6.81 1.39 6.95
C CYS A 46 8.05 0.51 7.16
N ASP A 47 9.09 1.09 7.76
CA ASP A 47 10.26 0.38 8.28
C ASP A 47 10.03 -0.11 9.73
N PHE A 48 11.05 -0.71 10.36
CA PHE A 48 10.98 -1.20 11.74
C PHE A 48 10.90 -0.12 12.81
N ASP A 49 11.34 1.10 12.49
CA ASP A 49 11.20 2.25 13.36
C ASP A 49 9.79 2.87 13.23
N LEU A 50 8.90 2.21 12.49
CA LEU A 50 7.52 2.63 12.21
C LEU A 50 7.45 3.94 11.41
N ASN A 51 8.54 4.34 10.76
CA ASN A 51 8.49 5.49 9.86
C ASN A 51 7.81 5.08 8.56
N PHE A 52 6.88 5.92 8.09
CA PHE A 52 6.29 5.72 6.77
C PHE A 52 7.35 5.94 5.70
N THR A 53 7.62 4.89 4.94
CA THR A 53 8.59 4.90 3.84
C THR A 53 7.93 5.19 2.50
N PHE A 54 6.63 4.87 2.37
CA PHE A 54 5.83 5.12 1.18
C PHE A 54 4.34 5.24 1.53
N ILE A 55 3.63 6.13 0.82
CA ILE A 55 2.17 6.27 0.92
C ILE A 55 1.58 6.44 -0.49
N SER A 56 0.65 5.56 -0.90
CA SER A 56 -0.19 5.74 -2.10
C SER A 56 -1.61 6.10 -1.71
N CYS A 57 -1.98 7.36 -1.97
CA CYS A 57 -3.33 7.89 -1.76
C CYS A 57 -4.11 7.99 -3.08
N GLY A 58 -5.40 8.31 -2.98
CA GLY A 58 -6.24 8.68 -4.13
C GLY A 58 -6.96 7.50 -4.80
N TRP A 59 -6.88 6.30 -4.24
CA TRP A 59 -7.62 5.15 -4.76
C TRP A 59 -9.05 5.13 -4.27
N GLU A 60 -9.92 4.62 -5.13
CA GLU A 60 -11.32 4.46 -4.78
C GLU A 60 -11.46 3.45 -3.62
N GLY A 61 -12.37 3.69 -2.68
CA GLY A 61 -12.65 2.76 -1.58
C GLY A 61 -13.15 1.37 -2.04
N SER A 62 -13.58 1.22 -3.29
CA SER A 62 -13.88 -0.08 -3.89
C SER A 62 -12.65 -0.80 -4.47
N ALA A 63 -11.52 -0.12 -4.63
CA ALA A 63 -10.31 -0.71 -5.19
C ALA A 63 -9.73 -1.78 -4.24
N THR A 64 -9.33 -2.91 -4.82
CA THR A 64 -8.68 -3.99 -4.08
C THR A 64 -7.24 -3.63 -3.73
N ASP A 65 -6.75 -4.09 -2.58
CA ASP A 65 -5.36 -3.84 -2.15
C ASP A 65 -4.35 -4.31 -3.20
N VAL A 66 -4.63 -5.42 -3.88
CA VAL A 66 -3.81 -5.93 -4.99
C VAL A 66 -3.72 -4.93 -6.15
N ARG A 67 -4.82 -4.27 -6.52
CA ARG A 67 -4.83 -3.25 -7.60
C ARG A 67 -4.01 -2.04 -7.19
N VAL A 68 -4.19 -1.56 -5.96
CA VAL A 68 -3.45 -0.42 -5.40
C VAL A 68 -1.95 -0.74 -5.33
N LEU A 69 -1.60 -1.90 -4.78
CA LEU A 69 -0.21 -2.37 -4.65
C LEU A 69 0.48 -2.49 -6.00
N ARG A 70 -0.19 -3.09 -7.01
CA ARG A 70 0.37 -3.23 -8.37
C ARG A 70 0.71 -1.89 -9.01
N SER A 71 -0.12 -0.87 -8.81
CA SER A 71 0.15 0.47 -9.33
C SER A 71 1.27 1.19 -8.56
N ALA A 72 1.35 0.96 -7.25
CA ALA A 72 2.36 1.54 -6.38
C ALA A 72 3.72 0.86 -6.48
N TRP A 73 3.78 -0.39 -6.96
CA TRP A 73 4.94 -1.29 -6.82
C TRP A 73 6.28 -0.67 -7.20
N ASN A 74 6.40 -0.12 -8.41
CA ASN A 74 7.68 0.43 -8.87
C ASN A 74 8.14 1.63 -8.03
N LYS A 75 7.20 2.38 -7.44
CA LYS A 75 7.51 3.51 -6.55
C LYS A 75 7.93 3.00 -5.18
N VAL A 76 7.18 2.07 -4.60
CA VAL A 76 7.50 1.41 -3.32
C VAL A 76 8.92 0.85 -3.38
N VAL A 77 9.25 0.07 -4.42
CA VAL A 77 10.58 -0.55 -4.55
C VAL A 77 11.69 0.49 -4.65
N LYS A 78 11.46 1.55 -5.43
CA LYS A 78 12.41 2.64 -5.59
C LYS A 78 12.66 3.37 -4.27
N GLU A 79 11.60 3.83 -3.60
CA GLU A 79 11.71 4.58 -2.35
C GLU A 79 12.31 3.74 -1.22
N PHE A 80 11.99 2.44 -1.18
CA PHE A 80 12.58 1.53 -0.20
C PHE A 80 14.07 1.32 -0.46
N HIS A 81 14.48 1.14 -1.73
CA HIS A 81 15.89 0.98 -2.09
C HIS A 81 16.70 2.27 -1.84
N GLU A 82 16.13 3.44 -2.11
CA GLU A 82 16.77 4.73 -1.81
C GLU A 82 17.06 4.89 -0.30
N LYS A 83 16.15 4.44 0.57
CA LYS A 83 16.37 4.47 2.03
C LYS A 83 17.22 3.30 2.54
N HIS A 84 17.18 2.15 1.87
CA HIS A 84 17.87 0.93 2.26
C HIS A 84 18.61 0.31 1.05
N PRO A 85 19.74 0.90 0.61
CA PRO A 85 20.43 0.51 -0.64
C PRO A 85 21.01 -0.91 -0.60
N TYR A 86 21.16 -1.49 0.58
CA TYR A 86 21.59 -2.87 0.80
C TYR A 86 20.47 -3.90 0.61
N VAL A 87 19.24 -3.45 0.34
CA VAL A 87 18.07 -4.31 0.12
C VAL A 87 17.80 -4.47 -1.37
N THR A 88 17.69 -5.72 -1.80
CA THR A 88 17.26 -6.09 -3.16
C THR A 88 15.84 -6.66 -3.12
N MET A 89 14.91 -6.04 -3.87
CA MET A 89 13.50 -6.44 -3.95
C MET A 89 13.21 -7.12 -5.29
N ASN A 90 12.79 -8.39 -5.27
CA ASN A 90 12.38 -9.16 -6.45
C ASN A 90 10.85 -9.25 -6.50
N LYS A 91 10.28 -9.12 -7.71
CA LYS A 91 8.83 -9.22 -7.97
C LYS A 91 8.18 -10.54 -7.51
N GLN A 92 8.97 -11.60 -7.32
CA GLN A 92 8.52 -12.93 -6.88
C GLN A 92 8.35 -13.07 -5.35
N GLN A 93 8.69 -12.03 -4.57
CA GLN A 93 8.78 -12.11 -3.10
C GLN A 93 7.55 -11.58 -2.36
N ILE A 94 6.54 -11.08 -3.08
CA ILE A 94 5.24 -10.78 -2.50
C ILE A 94 4.51 -12.11 -2.39
N GLN A 95 4.41 -12.65 -1.17
CA GLN A 95 3.52 -13.77 -0.90
C GLN A 95 2.10 -13.23 -0.72
N ASP A 96 1.16 -13.86 -1.45
CA ASP A 96 -0.29 -13.77 -1.22
C ASP A 96 -0.69 -14.31 0.17
#